data_AF-A0A3R7SX59-F1
#
_entry.id   AF-A0A3R7SX59-F1
#
_cell.length_a   1.000
_cell.length_b   1.000
_cell.length_c   1.000
_cell.angle_alpha   90.00
_cell.angle_beta   90.00
_cell.angle_gamma   90.00
#
_symmetry.space_group_name_H-M   'P 1'
#
loop_
_entity.id
_entity.type
_entity.pdbx_description
1 polymer ?
#
loop_
_entity_poly.entity_id
_entity_poly.type
_entity_poly.pdbx_seq_one_letter_code
_entity_poly.pdbx_strand_id
1 'polypeptide(L)'
;MSASATPHSSPRIETRLGTAELTRTAMKGLDLSPVVAELEEAANNGPARGAALMDLSAIEQLRGNLERGLRYQELALRQCQIYETLSTAEPDLDVLVLAAPIHMGGNTPIEFLIANTSIRQRTLYLSEEHQLPEKLLEHDVIFVAAPSDNDQNRGHLEKIYESLDSFDRPILNNPRAIVGFERDELVLSAGQVPGVRLPETFRASRTDLIARCVSKTWSTSPFAKLGAPFIIRPVGSHAGRDLEKLSTVEEIAEYLQRCSDDDFFISSFIDHSSDDGLFRKYRIIFVDGRPFPCHMKSDWKRGSS
;
A
#
# COMPACT_ATOMS: atom_id res chain seq x y z
N MET A 1 -37.66 26.56 -22.75
CA MET A 1 -37.88 25.12 -22.51
C MET A 1 -36.77 24.66 -21.58
N SER A 2 -37.16 24.20 -20.40
CA SER A 2 -36.26 23.91 -19.28
C SER A 2 -35.31 22.76 -19.62
N ALA A 3 -34.01 22.97 -19.42
CA ALA A 3 -33.05 21.88 -19.36
C ALA A 3 -33.43 21.00 -18.17
N SER A 4 -33.81 19.76 -18.43
CA SER A 4 -34.05 18.75 -17.40
C SER A 4 -32.70 18.40 -16.78
N ALA A 5 -32.48 18.83 -15.54
CA ALA A 5 -31.41 18.29 -14.72
C ALA A 5 -31.58 16.78 -14.64
N THR A 6 -30.56 16.02 -15.00
CA THR A 6 -30.48 14.59 -14.72
C THR A 6 -30.55 14.39 -13.20
N PRO A 7 -31.42 13.49 -12.70
CA PRO A 7 -31.50 13.23 -11.27
C PRO A 7 -30.13 12.71 -10.81
N HIS A 8 -29.55 13.36 -9.80
CA HIS A 8 -28.34 12.88 -9.15
C HIS A 8 -28.66 11.54 -8.49
N SER A 9 -28.45 10.43 -9.21
CA SER A 9 -28.60 9.09 -8.67
C SER A 9 -27.58 8.92 -7.56
N SER A 10 -28.02 8.51 -6.37
CA SER A 10 -27.12 8.09 -5.30
C SER A 10 -26.06 7.13 -5.85
N PRO A 11 -24.80 7.23 -5.40
CA PRO A 11 -23.75 6.38 -5.93
C PRO A 11 -24.12 4.91 -5.71
N ARG A 12 -23.96 4.11 -6.75
CA ARG A 12 -24.21 2.67 -6.69
C ARG A 12 -23.24 2.06 -5.68
N ILE A 13 -23.75 1.22 -4.80
CA ILE A 13 -22.97 0.45 -3.82
C ILE A 13 -23.27 -1.02 -4.09
N GLU A 14 -22.23 -1.84 -4.15
CA GLU A 14 -22.38 -3.30 -4.23
C GLU A 14 -21.71 -3.97 -3.03
N THR A 15 -22.36 -4.96 -2.46
CA THR A 15 -21.84 -5.72 -1.32
C THR A 15 -20.97 -6.88 -1.81
N ARG A 16 -19.77 -7.02 -1.25
CA ARG A 16 -18.78 -8.04 -1.58
C ARG A 16 -18.44 -8.90 -0.36
N LEU A 17 -17.91 -10.10 -0.55
CA LEU A 17 -17.44 -10.96 0.53
C LEU A 17 -16.30 -10.30 1.33
N GLY A 18 -15.39 -9.63 0.63
CA GLY A 18 -14.29 -8.91 1.25
C GLY A 18 -12.96 -9.68 1.26
N THR A 19 -11.87 -8.93 1.23
CA THR A 19 -10.50 -9.44 1.21
C THR A 19 -10.15 -10.21 2.48
N ALA A 20 -10.64 -9.76 3.65
CA ALA A 20 -10.31 -10.39 4.93
C ALA A 20 -10.89 -11.80 5.04
N GLU A 21 -12.15 -11.98 4.63
CA GLU A 21 -12.81 -13.29 4.68
C GLU A 21 -12.24 -14.26 3.63
N LEU A 22 -11.99 -13.78 2.41
CA LEU A 22 -11.36 -14.58 1.36
C LEU A 22 -9.95 -15.04 1.76
N THR A 23 -9.15 -14.13 2.35
CA THR A 23 -7.81 -14.46 2.83
C THR A 23 -7.86 -15.46 3.97
N ARG A 24 -8.77 -15.27 4.94
CA ARG A 24 -8.96 -16.20 6.06
C ARG A 24 -9.35 -17.60 5.58
N THR A 25 -10.25 -17.68 4.62
CA THR A 25 -10.69 -18.94 4.00
C THR A 25 -9.52 -19.65 3.33
N ALA A 26 -8.74 -18.93 2.50
CA ALA A 26 -7.54 -19.46 1.86
C ALA A 26 -6.48 -19.93 2.87
N MET A 27 -6.21 -19.15 3.93
CA MET A 27 -5.22 -19.50 4.95
C MET A 27 -5.61 -20.71 5.81
N LYS A 28 -6.92 -21.01 5.93
CA LYS A 28 -7.42 -22.24 6.55
C LYS A 28 -7.26 -23.48 5.65
N GLY A 29 -6.74 -23.31 4.42
CA GLY A 29 -6.60 -24.38 3.44
C GLY A 29 -7.93 -24.83 2.83
N LEU A 30 -8.98 -24.02 2.95
CA LEU A 30 -10.29 -24.33 2.35
C LEU A 30 -10.26 -24.07 0.85
N ASP A 31 -10.93 -24.93 0.09
CA ASP A 31 -11.03 -24.80 -1.36
C ASP A 31 -11.95 -23.63 -1.74
N LEU A 32 -11.40 -22.64 -2.43
CA LEU A 32 -12.13 -21.48 -2.95
C LEU A 32 -12.81 -21.74 -4.29
N SER A 33 -12.61 -22.91 -4.92
CA SER A 33 -13.17 -23.21 -6.25
C SER A 33 -14.71 -23.07 -6.33
N PRO A 34 -15.50 -23.50 -5.32
CA PRO A 34 -16.95 -23.28 -5.33
C PRO A 34 -17.30 -21.79 -5.30
N VAL A 35 -16.61 -21.01 -4.45
CA VAL A 35 -16.80 -19.56 -4.34
C VAL A 35 -16.46 -18.88 -5.67
N VAL A 36 -15.38 -19.29 -6.34
CA VAL A 36 -15.02 -18.77 -7.65
C VAL A 36 -16.12 -19.02 -8.68
N ALA A 37 -16.69 -20.22 -8.73
CA ALA A 37 -17.75 -20.54 -9.68
C ALA A 37 -19.00 -19.66 -9.46
N GLU A 38 -19.39 -19.44 -8.21
CA GLU A 38 -20.50 -18.54 -7.85
C GLU A 38 -20.21 -17.09 -8.24
N LEU A 39 -18.99 -16.61 -7.98
CA LEU A 39 -18.57 -15.25 -8.34
C LEU A 39 -18.46 -15.06 -9.86
N GLU A 40 -18.00 -16.06 -10.61
CA GLU A 40 -17.96 -16.01 -12.07
C GLU A 40 -19.38 -15.92 -12.67
N GLU A 41 -20.32 -16.70 -12.15
CA GLU A 41 -21.73 -16.61 -12.56
C GLU A 41 -22.32 -15.23 -12.19
N ALA A 42 -22.06 -14.73 -10.99
CA ALA A 42 -22.52 -13.42 -10.56
C ALA A 42 -21.88 -12.27 -11.37
N ALA A 43 -20.62 -12.38 -11.76
CA ALA A 43 -19.94 -11.40 -12.61
C ALA A 43 -20.55 -11.35 -14.02
N ASN A 44 -20.97 -12.49 -14.57
CA ASN A 44 -21.56 -12.58 -15.90
C ASN A 44 -23.05 -12.20 -15.93
N ASN A 45 -23.83 -12.69 -14.96
CA ASN A 45 -25.30 -12.68 -15.02
C ASN A 45 -25.97 -12.02 -13.81
N GLY A 46 -25.21 -11.71 -12.75
CA GLY A 46 -25.75 -11.18 -11.49
C GLY A 46 -26.04 -9.68 -11.50
N PRO A 47 -26.83 -9.19 -10.53
CA PRO A 47 -27.13 -7.76 -10.36
C PRO A 47 -25.98 -6.96 -9.69
N ALA A 48 -25.03 -7.65 -9.04
CA ALA A 48 -23.87 -7.08 -8.35
C ALA A 48 -22.55 -7.52 -9.01
N ARG A 49 -22.44 -7.27 -10.32
CA ARG A 49 -21.31 -7.72 -11.15
C ARG A 49 -19.97 -7.16 -10.67
N GLY A 50 -19.95 -5.89 -10.25
CA GLY A 50 -18.73 -5.25 -9.78
C GLY A 50 -18.19 -5.91 -8.52
N ALA A 51 -19.04 -6.24 -7.55
CA ALA A 51 -18.63 -6.89 -6.31
C ALA A 51 -18.04 -8.27 -6.58
N ALA A 52 -18.69 -9.04 -7.46
CA ALA A 52 -18.20 -10.34 -7.88
C ALA A 52 -16.82 -10.26 -8.55
N LEU A 53 -16.63 -9.32 -9.48
CA LEU A 53 -15.33 -9.05 -10.12
C LEU A 53 -14.27 -8.60 -9.11
N MET A 54 -14.64 -7.79 -8.12
CA MET A 54 -13.72 -7.31 -7.09
C MET A 54 -13.26 -8.45 -6.14
N ASP A 55 -14.14 -9.40 -5.82
CA ASP A 55 -13.76 -10.60 -5.06
C ASP A 55 -12.94 -11.60 -5.90
N LEU A 56 -13.25 -11.79 -7.19
CA LEU A 56 -12.41 -12.56 -8.11
C LEU A 56 -11.00 -11.96 -8.22
N SER A 57 -10.90 -10.63 -8.23
CA SER A 57 -9.60 -9.94 -8.17
C SER A 57 -8.80 -10.36 -6.92
N ALA A 58 -9.42 -10.32 -5.74
CA ALA A 58 -8.76 -10.69 -4.51
C ALA A 58 -8.31 -12.17 -4.53
N ILE A 59 -9.15 -13.08 -5.00
CA ILE A 59 -8.83 -14.52 -5.09
C ILE A 59 -7.66 -14.78 -6.04
N GLU A 60 -7.64 -14.16 -7.22
CA GLU A 60 -6.54 -14.37 -8.18
C GLU A 60 -5.22 -13.81 -7.64
N GLN A 61 -5.24 -12.67 -6.96
CA GLN A 61 -4.04 -12.15 -6.31
C GLN A 61 -3.57 -13.06 -5.15
N LEU A 62 -4.49 -13.66 -4.37
CA LEU A 62 -4.15 -14.63 -3.33
C LEU A 62 -3.48 -15.89 -3.89
N ARG A 63 -3.85 -16.28 -5.12
CA ARG A 63 -3.25 -17.37 -5.89
C ARG A 63 -1.91 -17.01 -6.54
N GLY A 64 -1.45 -15.76 -6.40
CA GLY A 64 -0.23 -15.25 -7.02
C GLY A 64 -0.40 -14.74 -8.46
N ASN A 65 -1.62 -14.73 -9.00
CA ASN A 65 -1.92 -14.29 -10.35
C ASN A 65 -2.18 -12.77 -10.39
N LEU A 66 -1.15 -11.96 -10.09
CA LEU A 66 -1.28 -10.51 -9.93
C LEU A 66 -1.91 -9.83 -11.15
N GLU A 67 -1.42 -10.10 -12.36
CA GLU A 67 -1.93 -9.48 -13.60
C GLU A 67 -3.42 -9.76 -13.81
N ARG A 68 -3.84 -11.03 -13.67
CA ARG A 68 -5.24 -11.41 -13.80
C ARG A 68 -6.11 -10.78 -12.72
N GLY A 69 -5.59 -10.73 -11.49
CA GLY A 69 -6.25 -10.05 -10.38
C GLY A 69 -6.48 -8.57 -10.65
N LEU A 70 -5.47 -7.84 -11.12
CA LEU A 70 -5.60 -6.43 -11.47
C LEU A 70 -6.57 -6.19 -12.63
N ARG A 71 -6.61 -7.09 -13.62
CA ARG A 71 -7.61 -7.02 -14.70
C ARG A 71 -9.04 -7.16 -14.20
N TYR A 72 -9.30 -8.07 -13.25
CA TYR A 72 -10.62 -8.17 -12.63
C TYR A 72 -10.97 -6.92 -11.82
N GLN A 73 -10.01 -6.32 -11.11
CA GLN A 73 -10.22 -5.08 -10.37
C GLN A 73 -10.59 -3.93 -11.31
N GLU A 74 -9.89 -3.77 -12.43
CA GLU A 74 -10.20 -2.77 -13.44
C GLU A 74 -11.63 -2.94 -14.00
N LEU A 75 -12.01 -4.18 -14.35
CA LEU A 75 -13.37 -4.50 -14.81
C LEU A 75 -14.43 -4.20 -13.75
N ALA A 76 -14.13 -4.48 -12.47
CA ALA A 76 -15.01 -4.18 -11.36
C ALA A 76 -15.28 -2.67 -11.25
N LEU A 77 -14.21 -1.86 -11.32
CA LEU A 77 -14.29 -0.40 -11.15
C LEU A 77 -15.03 0.30 -12.29
N ARG A 78 -15.03 -0.28 -13.49
CA ARG A 78 -15.91 0.16 -14.59
C ARG A 78 -17.40 -0.05 -14.31
N GLN A 79 -17.76 -0.93 -13.36
CA GLN A 79 -19.16 -1.18 -12.96
C GLN A 79 -19.58 -0.36 -11.74
N CYS A 80 -18.69 -0.26 -10.75
CA CYS A 80 -18.97 0.36 -9.46
C CYS A 80 -17.68 0.86 -8.81
N GLN A 81 -17.71 2.04 -8.20
CA GLN A 81 -16.55 2.61 -7.50
C GLN A 81 -16.56 2.30 -5.99
N ILE A 82 -17.73 1.97 -5.44
CA ILE A 82 -17.95 1.80 -4.00
C ILE A 82 -18.38 0.38 -3.68
N TYR A 83 -17.68 -0.24 -2.74
CA TYR A 83 -17.99 -1.60 -2.28
C TYR A 83 -18.20 -1.63 -0.78
N GLU A 84 -19.31 -2.23 -0.37
CA GLU A 84 -19.56 -2.55 1.03
C GLU A 84 -19.04 -3.95 1.33
N THR A 85 -18.28 -4.11 2.41
CA THR A 85 -17.88 -5.44 2.87
C THR A 85 -19.02 -6.11 3.60
N LEU A 86 -19.35 -7.35 3.22
CA LEU A 86 -20.42 -8.13 3.82
C LEU A 86 -20.21 -8.28 5.33
N SER A 87 -21.22 -7.89 6.10
CA SER A 87 -21.28 -8.08 7.54
C SER A 87 -22.67 -8.56 7.94
N THR A 88 -22.74 -9.40 8.98
CA THR A 88 -24.00 -9.89 9.56
C THR A 88 -24.41 -9.12 10.82
N ALA A 89 -23.55 -8.23 11.32
CA ALA A 89 -23.83 -7.41 12.49
C ALA A 89 -24.58 -6.13 12.11
N GLU A 90 -25.48 -5.67 12.98
CA GLU A 90 -26.03 -4.32 12.87
C GLU A 90 -24.93 -3.30 13.19
N PRO A 91 -24.73 -2.28 12.35
CA PRO A 91 -23.61 -1.38 12.53
C PRO A 91 -23.88 -0.25 13.49
N ASP A 92 -22.88 0.00 14.34
CA ASP A 92 -22.82 1.11 15.30
C ASP A 92 -21.81 2.20 14.90
N LEU A 93 -21.05 1.97 13.80
CA LEU A 93 -20.11 2.92 13.22
C LEU A 93 -19.96 2.67 11.72
N ASP A 94 -20.05 3.75 10.93
CA ASP A 94 -19.85 3.72 9.48
C ASP A 94 -18.49 4.31 9.08
N VAL A 95 -17.60 3.46 8.56
CA VAL A 95 -16.28 3.85 8.05
C VAL A 95 -16.32 3.92 6.52
N LEU A 96 -15.95 5.09 5.98
CA LEU A 96 -15.65 5.27 4.56
C LEU A 96 -14.13 5.14 4.34
N VAL A 97 -13.72 4.09 3.63
CA VAL A 97 -12.31 3.81 3.32
C VAL A 97 -11.96 4.40 1.96
N LEU A 98 -10.94 5.26 1.91
CA LEU A 98 -10.38 5.76 0.65
C LEU A 98 -9.21 4.87 0.24
N ALA A 99 -9.35 4.16 -0.88
CA ALA A 99 -8.39 3.18 -1.35
C ALA A 99 -7.94 3.47 -2.79
N ALA A 100 -6.73 3.04 -3.14
CA ALA A 100 -6.23 3.08 -4.51
C ALA A 100 -6.50 1.73 -5.21
N PRO A 101 -6.75 1.69 -6.53
CA PRO A 101 -6.86 0.46 -7.30
C PRO A 101 -5.47 -0.12 -7.55
N ILE A 102 -4.94 -0.80 -6.54
CA ILE A 102 -3.60 -1.39 -6.54
C ILE A 102 -3.68 -2.82 -6.02
N HIS A 103 -2.54 -3.52 -6.03
CA HIS A 103 -2.42 -4.86 -5.47
C HIS A 103 -2.93 -4.91 -4.02
N MET A 104 -3.50 -6.04 -3.58
CA MET A 104 -4.23 -6.14 -2.31
C MET A 104 -3.45 -5.64 -1.09
N GLY A 105 -2.13 -5.87 -1.07
CA GLY A 105 -1.25 -5.50 0.04
C GLY A 105 -0.74 -4.05 -0.01
N GLY A 106 -1.24 -3.24 -0.94
CA GLY A 106 -0.76 -1.86 -1.15
C GLY A 106 -1.54 -0.85 -0.34
N ASN A 107 -2.84 -1.08 -0.16
CA ASN A 107 -3.67 -0.29 0.75
C ASN A 107 -3.45 -0.77 2.20
N THR A 108 -3.56 0.15 3.16
CA THR A 108 -3.58 -0.21 4.59
C THR A 108 -4.76 -1.17 4.84
N PRO A 109 -4.52 -2.37 5.41
CA PRO A 109 -5.50 -3.46 5.43
C PRO A 109 -6.54 -3.31 6.55
N ILE A 110 -7.27 -2.19 6.60
CA ILE A 110 -8.28 -1.92 7.65
C ILE A 110 -9.31 -3.03 7.79
N GLU A 111 -9.72 -3.66 6.69
CA GLU A 111 -10.71 -4.73 6.70
C GLU A 111 -10.31 -5.90 7.60
N PHE A 112 -9.01 -6.18 7.74
CA PHE A 112 -8.52 -7.20 8.66
C PHE A 112 -8.55 -6.75 10.14
N LEU A 113 -8.43 -5.45 10.39
CA LEU A 113 -8.43 -4.87 11.75
C LEU A 113 -9.84 -4.87 12.35
N ILE A 114 -10.86 -4.66 11.52
CA ILE A 114 -12.27 -4.55 11.95
C ILE A 114 -13.09 -5.80 11.62
N ALA A 115 -12.47 -6.86 11.13
CA ALA A 115 -13.18 -8.10 10.81
C ALA A 115 -13.87 -8.67 12.05
N ASN A 116 -15.12 -9.12 11.87
CA ASN A 116 -15.99 -9.64 12.95
C ASN A 116 -16.34 -8.59 14.04
N THR A 117 -16.30 -7.30 13.71
CA THR A 117 -16.88 -6.22 14.53
C THR A 117 -18.22 -5.76 13.95
N SER A 118 -18.92 -4.88 14.66
CA SER A 118 -20.12 -4.19 14.17
C SER A 118 -19.80 -3.04 13.20
N ILE A 119 -18.54 -2.73 12.91
CA ILE A 119 -18.21 -1.59 12.06
C ILE A 119 -18.60 -1.88 10.60
N ARG A 120 -19.42 -1.01 9.99
CA ARG A 120 -19.70 -1.05 8.55
C ARG A 120 -18.53 -0.44 7.79
N GLN A 121 -18.00 -1.19 6.83
CA GLN A 121 -16.94 -0.71 5.93
C GLN A 121 -17.49 -0.50 4.53
N ARG A 122 -17.35 0.72 4.00
CA ARG A 122 -17.55 1.01 2.58
C ARG A 122 -16.25 1.54 2.00
N THR A 123 -15.73 0.87 0.98
CA THR A 123 -14.49 1.25 0.31
C THR A 123 -14.79 2.00 -0.97
N LEU A 124 -14.34 3.25 -1.05
CA LEU A 124 -14.34 4.11 -2.23
C LEU A 124 -12.96 4.04 -2.89
N TYR A 125 -12.91 3.50 -4.10
CA TYR A 125 -11.67 3.42 -4.88
C TYR A 125 -11.44 4.71 -5.68
N LEU A 126 -10.22 5.25 -5.60
CA LEU A 126 -9.84 6.53 -6.20
C LEU A 126 -8.71 6.36 -7.20
N SER A 127 -8.89 6.91 -8.40
CA SER A 127 -7.91 6.94 -9.49
C SER A 127 -8.16 8.12 -10.41
N GLU A 128 -7.28 8.36 -11.39
CA GLU A 128 -7.48 9.41 -12.38
C GLU A 128 -8.86 9.35 -13.07
N GLU A 129 -9.36 8.13 -13.33
CA GLU A 129 -10.69 7.88 -13.92
C GLU A 129 -11.83 7.90 -12.90
N HIS A 130 -11.52 7.70 -11.61
CA HIS A 130 -12.47 7.55 -10.52
C HIS A 130 -12.21 8.58 -9.43
N GLN A 131 -12.68 9.80 -9.66
CA GLN A 131 -12.50 10.92 -8.74
C GLN A 131 -13.40 10.82 -7.50
N LEU A 132 -13.17 11.69 -6.52
CA LEU A 132 -14.05 11.84 -5.37
C LEU A 132 -15.46 12.28 -5.85
N PRO A 133 -16.54 11.57 -5.48
CA PRO A 133 -17.89 12.02 -5.79
C PRO A 133 -18.20 13.39 -5.18
N GLU A 134 -18.96 14.25 -5.88
CA GLU A 134 -19.34 15.59 -5.39
C GLU A 134 -20.02 15.54 -4.02
N LYS A 135 -20.82 14.50 -3.78
CA LYS A 135 -21.41 14.21 -2.47
C LYS A 135 -20.91 12.85 -1.99
N LEU A 136 -20.14 12.86 -0.91
CA LEU A 136 -19.79 11.63 -0.23
C LEU A 136 -21.00 10.97 0.41
N LEU A 137 -20.92 9.65 0.50
CA LEU A 137 -21.84 8.86 1.30
C LEU A 137 -21.84 9.38 2.74
N GLU A 138 -22.97 9.32 3.42
CA GLU A 138 -23.01 9.56 4.87
C GLU A 138 -22.11 8.55 5.57
N HIS A 139 -21.25 9.02 6.46
CA HIS A 139 -20.28 8.22 7.21
C HIS A 139 -19.94 8.93 8.53
N ASP A 140 -19.43 8.17 9.49
CA ASP A 140 -19.00 8.70 10.78
C ASP A 140 -17.52 9.07 10.75
N VAL A 141 -16.70 8.31 10.01
CA VAL A 141 -15.25 8.46 9.94
C VAL A 141 -14.73 8.12 8.55
N ILE A 142 -13.72 8.87 8.09
CA ILE A 142 -12.94 8.54 6.90
C ILE A 142 -11.67 7.83 7.33
N PHE A 143 -11.32 6.73 6.67
CA PHE A 143 -10.03 6.08 6.83
C PHE A 143 -9.28 6.12 5.50
N VAL A 144 -8.13 6.78 5.47
CA VAL A 144 -7.28 6.80 4.27
C VAL A 144 -6.40 5.56 4.25
N ALA A 145 -6.74 4.60 3.39
CA ALA A 145 -5.98 3.37 3.23
C ALA A 145 -4.95 3.46 2.09
N ALA A 146 -5.23 4.29 1.09
CA ALA A 146 -4.37 4.49 -0.06
C ALA A 146 -3.00 5.08 0.34
N PRO A 147 -1.89 4.48 -0.13
CA PRO A 147 -0.56 5.00 0.13
C PRO A 147 -0.32 6.34 -0.57
N SER A 148 0.41 7.23 0.07
CA SER A 148 0.86 8.50 -0.52
C SER A 148 2.19 8.38 -1.30
N ASP A 149 2.92 7.28 -1.13
CA ASP A 149 4.26 7.04 -1.70
C ASP A 149 4.26 6.32 -3.06
N ASN A 150 3.08 6.05 -3.64
CA ASN A 150 2.99 5.46 -4.98
C ASN A 150 2.97 6.56 -6.06
N ASP A 151 4.10 6.73 -6.75
CA ASP A 151 4.32 7.78 -7.76
C ASP A 151 3.22 7.83 -8.86
N GLN A 152 2.64 6.70 -9.26
CA GLN A 152 1.61 6.66 -10.32
C GLN A 152 0.30 7.34 -9.91
N ASN A 153 -0.06 7.30 -8.62
CA ASN A 153 -1.31 7.87 -8.12
C ASN A 153 -1.11 9.08 -7.21
N ARG A 154 0.13 9.43 -6.85
CA ARG A 154 0.44 10.46 -5.85
C ARG A 154 -0.19 11.81 -6.19
N GLY A 155 0.08 12.36 -7.37
CA GLY A 155 -0.41 13.71 -7.73
C GLY A 155 -1.93 13.79 -7.86
N HIS A 156 -2.61 12.68 -8.13
CA HIS A 156 -4.06 12.60 -8.15
C HIS A 156 -4.64 12.48 -6.73
N LEU A 157 -4.09 11.56 -5.93
CA LEU A 157 -4.51 11.34 -4.56
C LEU A 157 -4.26 12.57 -3.68
N GLU A 158 -3.16 13.31 -3.89
CA GLU A 158 -2.88 14.58 -3.20
C GLU A 158 -4.03 15.58 -3.35
N LYS A 159 -4.54 15.79 -4.57
CA LYS A 159 -5.68 16.70 -4.81
C LYS A 159 -6.94 16.23 -4.11
N ILE A 160 -7.18 14.92 -4.06
CA ILE A 160 -8.30 14.37 -3.31
C ILE A 160 -8.10 14.58 -1.82
N TYR A 161 -6.88 14.41 -1.31
CA TYR A 161 -6.57 14.63 0.11
C TYR A 161 -6.65 16.09 0.51
N GLU A 162 -6.30 17.04 -0.37
CA GLU A 162 -6.54 18.46 -0.15
C GLU A 162 -8.04 18.76 0.02
N SER A 163 -8.91 18.07 -0.73
CA SER A 163 -10.35 18.23 -0.57
C SER A 163 -10.87 17.70 0.78
N LEU A 164 -10.13 16.77 1.42
CA LEU A 164 -10.53 16.22 2.72
C LEU A 164 -10.48 17.25 3.85
N ASP A 165 -9.70 18.33 3.70
CA ASP A 165 -9.61 19.41 4.69
C ASP A 165 -10.95 20.15 4.87
N SER A 166 -11.88 20.00 3.92
CA SER A 166 -13.22 20.59 3.98
C SER A 166 -14.26 19.73 4.72
N PHE A 167 -13.89 18.52 5.17
CA PHE A 167 -14.82 17.60 5.82
C PHE A 167 -14.78 17.76 7.34
N ASP A 168 -15.96 17.86 7.95
CA ASP A 168 -16.13 18.02 9.41
C ASP A 168 -16.03 16.69 10.20
N ARG A 169 -15.88 15.55 9.50
CA ARG A 169 -15.80 14.22 10.12
C ARG A 169 -14.36 13.84 10.44
N PRO A 170 -14.11 13.02 11.49
CA PRO A 170 -12.78 12.52 11.77
C PRO A 170 -12.15 11.80 10.57
N ILE A 171 -10.87 12.09 10.30
CA ILE A 171 -10.07 11.44 9.26
C ILE A 171 -8.92 10.70 9.92
N LEU A 172 -8.92 9.38 9.79
CA LEU A 172 -7.84 8.50 10.23
C LEU A 172 -6.83 8.31 9.10
N ASN A 173 -5.55 8.24 9.47
CA ASN A 173 -4.40 8.20 8.56
C ASN A 173 -4.38 9.38 7.57
N ASN A 174 -4.72 10.59 8.03
CA ASN A 174 -4.71 11.78 7.18
C ASN A 174 -3.30 11.95 6.53
N PRO A 175 -3.20 11.91 5.19
CA PRO A 175 -1.92 12.00 4.48
C PRO A 175 -1.12 13.25 4.80
N ARG A 176 -1.78 14.37 5.12
CA ARG A 176 -1.11 15.61 5.54
C ARG A 176 -0.29 15.45 6.82
N ALA A 177 -0.70 14.54 7.70
CA ALA A 177 0.04 14.22 8.92
C ALA A 177 1.25 13.29 8.69
N ILE A 178 1.38 12.75 7.47
CA ILE A 178 2.40 11.75 7.08
C ILE A 178 3.37 12.33 6.02
N VAL A 179 3.23 13.61 5.67
CA VAL A 179 4.22 14.33 4.84
C VAL A 179 5.55 14.45 5.61
N GLY A 180 6.69 14.17 4.97
CA GLY A 180 8.01 14.27 5.60
C GLY A 180 8.57 12.94 6.15
N PHE A 181 7.93 11.81 5.83
CA PHE A 181 8.35 10.46 6.25
C PHE A 181 8.89 9.61 5.09
N GLU A 182 9.17 10.22 3.93
CA GLU A 182 9.95 9.56 2.87
C GLU A 182 11.32 9.13 3.43
N ARG A 183 11.92 8.07 2.86
CA ARG A 183 13.06 7.39 3.53
C ARG A 183 14.27 8.29 3.78
N ASP A 184 14.52 9.22 2.88
CA ASP A 184 15.56 10.23 2.95
C ASP A 184 15.18 11.40 3.87
N GLU A 185 13.90 11.78 3.91
CA GLU A 185 13.40 12.85 4.79
C GLU A 185 13.20 12.39 6.25
N LEU A 186 12.93 11.10 6.46
CA LEU A 186 12.70 10.49 7.78
C LEU A 186 13.89 10.69 8.72
N VAL A 187 15.11 10.64 8.17
CA VAL A 187 16.34 10.88 8.93
C VAL A 187 16.34 12.29 9.52
N LEU A 188 15.82 13.27 8.78
CA LEU A 188 15.75 14.67 9.21
C LEU A 188 14.65 14.89 10.25
N SER A 189 13.48 14.25 10.08
CA SER A 189 12.31 14.45 10.93
C SER A 189 12.31 13.61 12.22
N ALA A 190 12.78 12.36 12.15
CA ALA A 190 12.74 11.40 13.26
C ALA A 190 14.11 11.06 13.87
N GLY A 191 15.22 11.55 13.30
CA GLY A 191 16.58 11.32 13.82
C GLY A 191 16.88 11.94 15.19
N GLN A 192 15.96 12.77 15.72
CA GLN A 192 16.10 13.44 17.01
C GLN A 192 15.51 12.64 18.19
N VAL A 193 14.90 11.49 17.95
CA VAL A 193 14.29 10.67 19.02
C VAL A 193 15.38 9.86 19.75
N PRO A 194 15.58 10.04 21.08
CA PRO A 194 16.58 9.28 21.82
C PRO A 194 16.37 7.77 21.71
N GLY A 195 17.45 7.04 21.43
CA GLY A 195 17.42 5.59 21.28
C GLY A 195 16.94 5.08 19.92
N VAL A 196 16.48 5.96 19.02
CA VAL A 196 16.16 5.61 17.64
C VAL A 196 17.39 5.82 16.77
N ARG A 197 17.76 4.78 16.02
CA ARG A 197 18.79 4.87 14.97
C ARG A 197 18.13 4.69 13.61
N LEU A 198 18.31 5.67 12.74
CA LEU A 198 17.87 5.62 11.35
C LEU A 198 19.11 5.52 10.45
N PRO A 199 19.12 4.62 9.45
CA PRO A 199 20.22 4.58 8.49
C PRO A 199 20.20 5.85 7.65
N GLU A 200 21.37 6.46 7.44
CA GLU A 200 21.50 7.54 6.46
C GLU A 200 21.05 7.00 5.11
N THR A 201 20.17 7.73 4.44
CA THR A 201 19.48 7.28 3.22
C THR A 201 19.44 8.43 2.22
N PHE A 202 19.76 8.14 0.97
CA PHE A 202 19.67 9.08 -0.14
C PHE A 202 18.78 8.52 -1.23
N ARG A 203 17.97 9.38 -1.84
CA ARG A 203 17.35 9.11 -3.15
C ARG A 203 18.33 9.48 -4.26
N ALA A 204 18.44 8.63 -5.28
CA ALA A 204 19.35 8.83 -6.41
C ALA A 204 18.75 8.25 -7.69
N SER A 205 18.95 8.92 -8.83
CA SER A 205 18.59 8.36 -10.14
C SER A 205 19.63 7.34 -10.59
N ARG A 206 19.21 6.40 -11.45
CA ARG A 206 20.09 5.45 -12.14
C ARG A 206 21.29 6.17 -12.77
N THR A 207 21.01 7.26 -13.49
CA THR A 207 22.04 8.00 -14.22
C THR A 207 23.10 8.55 -13.28
N ASP A 208 22.71 9.09 -12.11
CA ASP A 208 23.66 9.61 -11.13
C ASP A 208 24.52 8.49 -10.51
N LEU A 209 23.89 7.38 -10.14
CA LEU A 209 24.61 6.22 -9.59
C LEU A 209 25.61 5.64 -10.60
N ILE A 210 25.21 5.46 -11.87
CA ILE A 210 26.10 5.01 -12.95
C ILE A 210 27.26 5.99 -13.15
N ALA A 211 26.96 7.29 -13.23
CA ALA A 211 27.98 8.31 -13.44
C ALA A 211 29.05 8.25 -12.34
N ARG A 212 28.65 8.04 -11.08
CA ARG A 212 29.59 7.92 -9.94
C ARG A 212 30.42 6.66 -9.96
N CYS A 213 29.82 5.53 -10.35
CA CYS A 213 30.54 4.26 -10.50
C CYS A 213 31.59 4.36 -11.62
N VAL A 214 31.20 4.89 -12.78
CA VAL A 214 32.09 5.00 -13.96
C VAL A 214 33.21 6.01 -13.74
N SER A 215 32.89 7.19 -13.21
CA SER A 215 33.89 8.25 -12.96
C SER A 215 34.72 8.02 -11.70
N LYS A 216 34.41 6.97 -10.91
CA LYS A 216 35.04 6.67 -9.61
C LYS A 216 35.00 7.84 -8.63
N THR A 217 33.89 8.59 -8.63
CA THR A 217 33.69 9.80 -7.80
C THR A 217 32.86 9.55 -6.54
N TRP A 218 32.61 8.27 -6.20
CA TRP A 218 31.80 7.90 -5.03
C TRP A 218 32.30 8.53 -3.72
N SER A 219 33.61 8.43 -3.46
CA SER A 219 34.26 8.93 -2.23
C SER A 219 34.20 10.45 -2.07
N THR A 220 34.01 11.19 -3.16
CA THR A 220 33.87 12.65 -3.17
C THR A 220 32.41 13.10 -3.26
N SER A 221 31.48 12.15 -3.37
CA SER A 221 30.05 12.43 -3.47
C SER A 221 29.38 12.49 -2.08
N PRO A 222 28.14 12.99 -1.98
CA PRO A 222 27.36 12.90 -0.74
C PRO A 222 27.21 11.46 -0.21
N PHE A 223 27.20 10.45 -1.10
CA PHE A 223 27.06 9.04 -0.73
C PHE A 223 28.27 8.46 0.02
N ALA A 224 29.41 9.17 0.05
CA ALA A 224 30.59 8.73 0.79
C ALA A 224 30.31 8.52 2.28
N LYS A 225 29.32 9.23 2.83
CA LYS A 225 28.91 9.12 4.23
C LYS A 225 28.24 7.80 4.59
N LEU A 226 27.63 7.12 3.60
CA LEU A 226 26.87 5.89 3.84
C LEU A 226 27.73 4.79 4.44
N GLY A 227 28.98 4.66 3.97
CA GLY A 227 29.87 3.54 4.26
C GLY A 227 29.36 2.22 3.69
N ALA A 228 30.27 1.36 3.22
CA ALA A 228 29.89 -0.01 2.87
C ALA A 228 29.73 -0.87 4.15
N PRO A 229 28.83 -1.87 4.16
CA PRO A 229 27.95 -2.26 3.07
C PRO A 229 26.72 -1.34 2.93
N PHE A 230 26.19 -1.28 1.72
CA PHE A 230 25.01 -0.50 1.34
C PHE A 230 23.75 -1.36 1.31
N ILE A 231 22.60 -0.74 1.52
CA ILE A 231 21.30 -1.29 1.14
C ILE A 231 20.77 -0.46 -0.03
N ILE A 232 20.42 -1.10 -1.14
CA ILE A 232 19.82 -0.46 -2.31
C ILE A 232 18.45 -1.06 -2.63
N ARG A 233 17.52 -0.23 -3.11
CA ARG A 233 16.21 -0.67 -3.60
C ARG A 233 15.58 0.37 -4.53
N PRO A 234 14.66 -0.03 -5.42
CA PRO A 234 13.90 0.93 -6.20
C PRO A 234 12.99 1.82 -5.32
N VAL A 235 12.76 3.04 -5.77
CA VAL A 235 11.69 3.91 -5.25
C VAL A 235 10.33 3.24 -5.57
N GLY A 236 9.36 3.37 -4.67
CA GLY A 236 8.03 2.74 -4.81
C GLY A 236 8.01 1.21 -4.66
N SER A 237 9.13 0.53 -4.40
CA SER A 237 9.12 -0.94 -4.25
C SER A 237 8.47 -1.42 -2.94
N HIS A 238 7.40 -2.20 -3.00
CA HIS A 238 6.82 -2.83 -1.82
C HIS A 238 7.36 -4.26 -1.63
N ALA A 239 7.11 -4.83 -0.44
CA ALA A 239 7.46 -6.21 -0.07
C ALA A 239 8.94 -6.62 -0.19
N GLY A 240 9.86 -5.68 -0.42
CA GLY A 240 11.29 -5.96 -0.57
C GLY A 240 11.70 -6.41 -1.99
N ARG A 241 10.87 -6.13 -3.00
CA ARG A 241 11.25 -6.30 -4.41
C ARG A 241 12.55 -5.57 -4.69
N ASP A 242 13.51 -6.31 -5.25
CA ASP A 242 14.84 -5.84 -5.67
C ASP A 242 15.61 -5.08 -4.59
N LEU A 243 15.35 -5.42 -3.32
CA LEU A 243 16.12 -4.92 -2.18
C LEU A 243 17.37 -5.78 -2.00
N GLU A 244 18.55 -5.19 -2.12
CA GLU A 244 19.82 -5.90 -2.01
C GLU A 244 20.78 -5.22 -1.03
N LYS A 245 21.63 -6.04 -0.39
CA LYS A 245 22.78 -5.59 0.39
C LYS A 245 24.02 -5.72 -0.49
N LEU A 246 24.75 -4.62 -0.66
CA LEU A 246 25.93 -4.56 -1.52
C LEU A 246 27.15 -4.27 -0.67
N SER A 247 28.20 -5.08 -0.79
CA SER A 247 29.43 -4.97 0.00
C SER A 247 30.39 -3.92 -0.55
N THR A 248 30.24 -3.53 -1.81
CA THR A 248 31.16 -2.62 -2.50
C THR A 248 30.42 -1.63 -3.41
N VAL A 249 31.13 -0.59 -3.87
CA VAL A 249 30.59 0.38 -4.85
C VAL A 249 30.47 -0.28 -6.22
N GLU A 250 31.38 -1.20 -6.54
CA GLU A 250 31.40 -1.97 -7.78
C GLU A 250 30.13 -2.80 -7.96
N GLU A 251 29.65 -3.42 -6.88
CA GLU A 251 28.39 -4.19 -6.86
C GLU A 251 27.16 -3.34 -7.17
N ILE A 252 27.20 -2.00 -6.98
CA ILE A 252 26.10 -1.10 -7.37
C ILE A 252 25.92 -1.11 -8.89
N ALA A 253 27.01 -1.08 -9.65
CA ALA A 253 26.93 -1.11 -11.11
C ALA A 253 26.37 -2.44 -11.62
N GLU A 254 26.72 -3.56 -10.98
CA GLU A 254 26.19 -4.89 -11.31
C GLU A 254 24.69 -5.01 -10.98
N TYR A 255 24.28 -4.48 -9.83
CA TYR A 255 22.87 -4.41 -9.44
C TYR A 255 22.05 -3.60 -10.45
N LEU A 256 22.54 -2.44 -10.88
CA LEU A 256 21.83 -1.56 -11.82
C LEU A 256 21.67 -2.16 -13.23
N GLN A 257 22.48 -3.16 -13.61
CA GLN A 257 22.29 -3.91 -14.85
C GLN A 257 21.12 -4.90 -14.78
N ARG A 258 20.75 -5.33 -13.57
CA ARG A 258 19.66 -6.31 -13.34
C ARG A 258 18.31 -5.64 -13.05
N CYS A 259 18.30 -4.38 -12.60
CA CYS A 259 17.09 -3.61 -12.36
C CYS A 259 16.78 -2.65 -13.52
N SER A 260 15.49 -2.48 -13.85
CA SER A 260 15.01 -1.53 -14.86
C SER A 260 14.45 -0.22 -14.29
N ASP A 261 14.24 -0.10 -12.97
CA ASP A 261 13.67 1.08 -12.31
C ASP A 261 14.59 2.32 -12.36
N ASP A 262 14.07 3.52 -12.61
CA ASP A 262 14.90 4.73 -12.84
C ASP A 262 15.43 5.43 -11.58
N ASP A 263 14.76 5.25 -10.44
CA ASP A 263 15.11 5.89 -9.18
C ASP A 263 15.30 4.84 -8.07
N PHE A 264 16.29 5.09 -7.20
CA PHE A 264 16.65 4.20 -6.11
C PHE A 264 16.79 4.96 -4.79
N PHE A 265 16.50 4.26 -3.69
CA PHE A 265 17.01 4.61 -2.37
C PHE A 265 18.28 3.80 -2.10
N ILE A 266 19.32 4.46 -1.64
CA ILE A 266 20.55 3.84 -1.15
C ILE A 266 20.85 4.30 0.28
N SER A 267 21.13 3.37 1.17
CA SER A 267 21.34 3.65 2.59
C SER A 267 22.46 2.84 3.21
N SER A 268 22.92 3.28 4.39
CA SER A 268 23.86 2.51 5.21
C SER A 268 23.23 1.20 5.68
N PHE A 269 23.99 0.11 5.65
CA PHE A 269 23.60 -1.08 6.38
C PHE A 269 23.84 -0.90 7.89
N ILE A 270 22.81 -1.14 8.69
CA ILE A 270 22.93 -1.24 10.15
C ILE A 270 22.83 -2.72 10.52
N ASP A 271 23.92 -3.25 11.09
CA ASP A 271 23.89 -4.57 11.70
C ASP A 271 23.02 -4.53 12.97
N HIS A 272 21.93 -5.27 12.91
CA HIS A 272 20.95 -5.43 13.97
C HIS A 272 20.72 -6.92 14.27
N SER A 273 21.70 -7.76 13.94
CA SER A 273 21.71 -9.14 14.39
C SER A 273 21.77 -9.20 15.92
N SER A 274 21.08 -10.17 16.50
CA SER A 274 21.25 -10.49 17.92
C SER A 274 22.47 -11.40 18.11
N ASP A 275 22.82 -11.74 19.36
CA ASP A 275 23.98 -12.60 19.67
C ASP A 275 23.95 -13.98 19.00
N ASP A 276 22.77 -14.43 18.57
CA ASP A 276 22.57 -15.67 17.80
C ASP A 276 22.78 -15.51 16.28
N GLY A 277 23.21 -14.34 15.83
CA GLY A 277 23.41 -14.01 14.42
C GLY A 277 22.12 -13.82 13.62
N LEU A 278 20.94 -13.87 14.27
CA LEU A 278 19.67 -13.72 13.59
C LEU A 278 19.23 -12.27 13.49
N PHE A 279 18.67 -11.91 12.34
CA PHE A 279 18.08 -10.60 12.11
C PHE A 279 16.58 -10.66 12.39
N ARG A 280 16.11 -9.82 13.32
CA ARG A 280 14.70 -9.78 13.73
C ARG A 280 14.06 -8.48 13.27
N LYS A 281 13.04 -8.60 12.44
CA LYS A 281 12.21 -7.47 12.01
C LYS A 281 10.89 -7.48 12.76
N TYR A 282 10.69 -6.46 13.58
CA TYR A 282 9.44 -6.21 14.28
C TYR A 282 8.60 -5.20 13.49
N ARG A 283 7.30 -5.46 13.35
CA ARG A 283 6.33 -4.45 12.90
C ARG A 283 5.48 -4.06 14.10
N ILE A 284 5.46 -2.75 14.39
CA ILE A 284 4.69 -2.13 15.47
C ILE A 284 3.73 -1.16 14.82
N ILE A 285 2.46 -1.19 15.23
CA ILE A 285 1.43 -0.23 14.83
C ILE A 285 1.21 0.72 15.99
N PHE A 286 1.06 2.00 15.71
CA PHE A 286 0.66 2.98 16.73
C PHE A 286 -0.82 3.33 16.54
N VAL A 287 -1.59 3.27 17.62
CA VAL A 287 -2.99 3.72 17.66
C VAL A 287 -3.10 4.72 18.81
N ASP A 288 -3.46 5.96 18.50
CA ASP A 288 -3.55 7.06 19.47
C ASP A 288 -2.27 7.18 20.34
N GLY A 289 -1.11 7.15 19.67
CA GLY A 289 0.20 7.22 20.32
C GLY A 289 0.62 5.95 21.08
N ARG A 290 -0.22 4.92 21.17
CA ARG A 290 0.09 3.67 21.88
C ARG A 290 0.64 2.60 20.93
N PRO A 291 1.78 1.96 21.24
CA PRO A 291 2.35 0.92 20.39
C PRO A 291 1.65 -0.44 20.59
N PHE A 292 1.38 -1.14 19.50
CA PHE A 292 0.85 -2.50 19.47
C PHE A 292 1.75 -3.40 18.60
N PRO A 293 2.16 -4.58 19.10
CA PRO A 293 2.93 -5.52 18.29
C PRO A 293 2.03 -6.12 17.19
N CYS A 294 2.51 -6.11 15.95
CA CYS A 294 1.78 -6.70 14.81
C CYS A 294 2.33 -8.09 14.48
N HIS A 295 3.62 -8.19 14.19
CA HIS A 295 4.31 -9.46 14.01
C HIS A 295 5.83 -9.29 14.05
N MET A 296 6.51 -10.42 14.13
CA MET A 296 7.95 -10.53 14.06
C MET A 296 8.34 -11.58 13.01
N LYS A 297 9.32 -11.25 12.18
CA LYS A 297 9.98 -12.21 11.28
C LYS A 297 11.45 -12.31 11.68
N SER A 298 11.96 -13.52 11.81
CA SER A 298 13.39 -13.83 11.90
C SER A 298 13.90 -14.35 10.56
N ASP A 299 15.13 -13.98 10.19
CA ASP A 299 15.78 -14.46 8.98
C ASP A 299 17.31 -14.56 9.20
N TRP A 300 17.95 -15.47 8.47
CA TRP A 300 19.41 -15.60 8.39
C TRP A 300 19.99 -14.79 7.22
N LYS A 301 19.16 -14.45 6.21
CA LYS A 301 19.59 -13.87 4.92
C LYS A 301 20.00 -12.38 4.92
N ARG A 302 20.60 -11.87 5.98
CA ARG A 302 21.26 -10.53 5.94
C ARG A 302 22.77 -10.57 6.30
N GLY A 303 23.27 -11.78 6.56
CA GLY A 303 24.68 -12.07 6.80
C GLY A 303 25.41 -12.78 5.65
N SER A 304 24.76 -13.01 4.50
CA SER A 304 25.45 -13.62 3.36
C SER A 304 26.36 -12.58 2.70
N SER A 305 27.66 -12.84 2.85
CA SER A 305 28.80 -12.27 2.12
C SER A 305 28.58 -12.22 0.61
#